data_AF-A0A1A8I8B2-F1
#
_entry.id   AF-A0A1A8I8B2-F1
#
_cell.length_a   1.000
_cell.length_b   1.000
_cell.length_c   1.000
_cell.angle_alpha   90.00
_cell.angle_beta   90.00
_cell.angle_gamma   90.00
#
_symmetry.space_group_name_H-M   'P 1'
#
loop_
_entity.id
_entity.type
_entity.pdbx_description
1 polymer ?
#
loop_
_entity_poly.entity_id
_entity_poly.type
_entity_poly.pdbx_seq_one_letter_code
_entity_poly.pdbx_strand_id
1 'polypeptide(L)'
;MVSKPEKHVSGTDSDYDNTQPYNPSRSMGRSSEEEGRGESEEGESRGRDTGELDPTLPCTEDVILKTEQVTKNIQELLRAAQEFKHDSFVPCSEKIHSAVAEMASLFPKRPALDVVHWSLRLLATSASRLQVECHKAVASEPGAPAVDYQLLTQQVIQCAYDIAKAAKQLVTITTREKKQ
;
A
#
# COMPACT_ATOMS: atom_id res chain seq x y z
N MET A 1 -16.97 48.90 -32.44
CA MET A 1 -16.58 49.47 -31.13
C MET A 1 -16.35 48.33 -30.16
N VAL A 2 -15.34 48.51 -29.32
CA VAL A 2 -14.70 47.58 -28.36
C VAL A 2 -15.67 46.78 -27.48
N SER A 3 -15.26 45.56 -27.10
CA SER A 3 -15.22 45.12 -25.68
C SER A 3 -14.36 43.86 -25.49
N LYS A 4 -13.16 44.07 -24.95
CA LYS A 4 -12.33 43.06 -24.25
C LYS A 4 -13.01 42.71 -22.93
N PRO A 5 -12.99 41.45 -22.47
CA PRO A 5 -13.07 41.18 -21.05
C PRO A 5 -11.67 41.08 -20.45
N GLU A 6 -11.48 41.87 -19.40
CA GLU A 6 -10.27 42.03 -18.61
C GLU A 6 -10.01 40.83 -17.70
N LYS A 7 -8.72 40.64 -17.42
CA LYS A 7 -8.19 39.68 -16.46
C LYS A 7 -8.51 40.17 -15.04
N HIS A 8 -9.13 39.32 -14.23
CA HIS A 8 -9.05 39.47 -12.77
C HIS A 8 -8.26 38.29 -12.21
N VAL A 9 -7.00 38.57 -11.89
CA VAL A 9 -6.18 37.77 -10.99
C VAL A 9 -6.60 38.17 -9.58
N SER A 10 -7.25 37.26 -8.85
CA SER A 10 -7.40 37.36 -7.40
C SER A 10 -6.59 36.22 -6.78
N GLY A 11 -5.30 36.48 -6.56
CA GLY A 11 -4.47 35.66 -5.68
C GLY A 11 -4.86 36.01 -4.25
N THR A 12 -5.62 35.14 -3.59
CA THR A 12 -5.81 35.21 -2.15
C THR A 12 -4.55 34.68 -1.48
N ASP A 13 -3.74 35.61 -1.02
CA ASP A 13 -2.68 35.41 -0.04
C ASP A 13 -3.27 34.68 1.17
N SER A 14 -2.76 33.49 1.47
CA SER A 14 -3.20 32.70 2.62
C SER A 14 -2.03 32.59 3.58
N ASP A 15 -2.05 33.46 4.59
CA ASP A 15 -1.16 33.44 5.74
C ASP A 15 -1.32 32.12 6.50
N TYR A 16 -0.27 31.28 6.48
CA TYR A 16 -0.20 30.10 7.34
C TYR A 16 0.13 30.52 8.78
N ASP A 17 -0.90 30.57 9.62
CA ASP A 17 -0.80 30.61 11.08
C ASP A 17 -0.36 29.22 11.60
N ASN A 18 0.92 29.09 11.97
CA ASN A 18 1.44 27.87 12.56
C ASN A 18 1.42 28.00 14.10
N THR A 19 0.30 27.59 14.69
CA THR A 19 0.15 27.46 16.14
C THR A 19 1.01 26.29 16.64
N GLN A 20 2.14 26.59 17.28
CA GLN A 20 2.82 25.63 18.15
C GLN A 20 2.03 25.45 19.45
N PRO A 21 1.81 24.20 19.88
CA PRO A 21 2.00 23.92 21.29
C PRO A 21 2.66 22.56 21.49
N TYR A 22 3.92 22.55 21.91
CA TYR A 22 4.42 21.46 22.74
C TYR A 22 5.36 22.01 23.79
N ASN A 23 4.80 22.25 24.97
CA ASN A 23 5.55 22.43 26.20
C ASN A 23 4.92 21.50 27.24
N PRO A 24 5.64 20.45 27.67
CA PRO A 24 5.36 19.82 28.93
C PRO A 24 6.59 19.93 29.82
N SER A 25 6.41 20.72 30.87
CA SER A 25 6.59 20.28 32.25
C SER A 25 7.46 21.23 33.07
N ARG A 26 6.73 22.11 33.74
CA ARG A 26 7.08 22.67 35.04
C ARG A 26 7.52 21.58 36.01
N SER A 27 8.72 21.75 36.54
CA SER A 27 9.12 21.68 37.94
C SER A 27 8.14 21.04 38.94
N MET A 28 8.56 19.92 39.55
CA MET A 28 8.37 19.71 40.99
C MET A 28 9.46 18.76 41.51
N GLY A 29 10.29 19.26 42.42
CA GLY A 29 11.33 18.49 43.08
C GLY A 29 10.78 17.61 44.20
N ARG A 30 11.49 16.51 44.48
CA ARG A 30 11.54 15.85 45.78
C ARG A 30 12.86 15.09 45.89
N SER A 31 13.67 15.52 46.85
CA SER A 31 14.84 14.81 47.37
C SER A 31 14.39 13.56 48.13
N SER A 32 15.17 12.48 48.06
CA SER A 32 15.49 11.59 49.19
C SER A 32 16.47 10.49 48.76
N GLU A 33 17.43 10.24 49.63
CA GLU A 33 18.62 9.41 49.49
C GLU A 33 18.35 7.95 49.92
N GLU A 34 19.33 7.09 49.60
CA GLU A 34 19.67 5.77 50.17
C GLU A 34 19.43 4.51 49.32
N GLU A 35 20.56 4.08 48.71
CA GLU A 35 21.24 2.79 48.93
C GLU A 35 20.38 1.51 49.06
N GLY A 36 20.47 0.67 48.03
CA GLY A 36 19.94 -0.69 48.04
C GLY A 36 20.64 -1.58 47.02
N ARG A 37 21.67 -2.29 47.50
CA ARG A 37 22.39 -3.42 46.87
C ARG A 37 21.54 -4.25 45.91
N GLY A 38 22.12 -4.54 44.74
CA GLY A 38 21.60 -5.55 43.82
C GLY A 38 22.49 -5.69 42.58
N GLU A 39 23.73 -6.14 42.75
CA GLU A 39 24.50 -6.74 41.64
C GLU A 39 23.92 -8.12 41.36
N SER A 40 23.17 -8.23 40.28
CA SER A 40 22.91 -9.49 39.57
C SER A 40 22.67 -9.11 38.12
N GLU A 41 23.77 -9.20 37.37
CA GLU A 41 23.81 -9.32 35.93
C GLU A 41 22.85 -10.44 35.51
N GLU A 42 21.92 -10.15 34.59
CA GLU A 42 21.18 -11.10 33.74
C GLU A 42 20.04 -10.33 33.04
N GLY A 43 20.44 -9.31 32.28
CA GLY A 43 19.55 -8.49 31.46
C GLY A 43 19.80 -8.68 29.96
N GLU A 44 20.23 -9.86 29.53
CA GLU A 44 20.59 -10.14 28.14
C GLU A 44 19.71 -11.27 27.58
N SER A 45 18.53 -10.90 27.08
CA SER A 45 18.06 -11.31 25.75
C SER A 45 16.67 -10.72 25.50
N ARG A 46 16.54 -9.39 25.49
CA ARG A 46 15.67 -8.79 24.48
C ARG A 46 16.48 -8.88 23.22
N GLY A 47 16.26 -9.94 22.45
CA GLY A 47 16.72 -10.05 21.08
C GLY A 47 16.31 -8.79 20.34
N ARG A 48 17.21 -7.80 20.33
CA ARG A 48 17.36 -6.87 19.24
C ARG A 48 17.71 -7.80 18.09
N ASP A 49 16.66 -8.29 17.44
CA ASP A 49 16.69 -8.63 16.04
C ASP A 49 17.26 -7.38 15.37
N THR A 50 18.58 -7.36 15.32
CA THR A 50 19.36 -6.60 14.37
C THR A 50 19.08 -7.35 13.08
N GLY A 51 17.82 -7.21 12.62
CA GLY A 51 17.35 -7.77 11.38
C GLY A 51 18.08 -6.98 10.32
N GLU A 52 19.29 -7.42 10.01
CA GLU A 52 20.09 -6.94 8.90
C GLU A 52 19.13 -6.74 7.72
N LEU A 53 18.99 -5.48 7.28
CA LEU A 53 18.19 -5.15 6.12
C LEU A 53 18.85 -5.87 4.94
N ASP A 54 18.16 -6.85 4.36
CA ASP A 54 18.74 -7.65 3.30
C ASP A 54 18.84 -6.80 2.02
N PRO A 55 20.06 -6.47 1.54
CA PRO A 55 20.23 -5.71 0.32
C PRO A 55 20.04 -6.57 -0.93
N THR A 56 19.85 -7.90 -0.81
CA THR A 56 19.62 -8.75 -1.97
C THR A 56 18.25 -8.50 -2.57
N LEU A 57 18.24 -7.74 -3.65
CA LEU A 57 17.08 -7.56 -4.50
C LEU A 57 16.85 -8.81 -5.35
N PRO A 58 15.59 -9.19 -5.61
CA PRO A 58 15.28 -10.34 -6.47
C PRO A 58 15.84 -10.20 -7.87
N CYS A 59 15.93 -11.32 -8.58
CA CYS A 59 16.27 -11.31 -10.00
C CYS A 59 15.26 -10.44 -10.77
N THR A 60 15.77 -9.41 -11.46
CA THR A 60 14.94 -8.48 -12.25
C THR A 60 14.05 -9.21 -13.26
N GLU A 61 14.54 -10.29 -13.87
CA GLU A 61 13.78 -11.09 -14.83
C GLU A 61 12.55 -11.73 -14.17
N ASP A 62 12.72 -12.32 -12.99
CA ASP A 62 11.62 -12.93 -12.24
C ASP A 62 10.56 -11.88 -11.84
N VAL A 63 11.00 -10.69 -11.45
CA VAL A 63 10.09 -9.58 -11.11
C VAL A 63 9.30 -9.14 -12.34
N ILE A 64 9.93 -9.08 -13.51
CA ILE A 64 9.27 -8.77 -14.78
C ILE A 64 8.25 -9.85 -15.13
N LEU A 65 8.64 -11.13 -15.13
CA LEU A 65 7.74 -12.25 -15.43
C LEU A 65 6.53 -12.31 -14.48
N LYS A 66 6.74 -12.11 -13.17
CA LYS A 66 5.62 -12.05 -12.22
C LYS A 66 4.75 -10.81 -12.43
N THR A 67 5.32 -9.68 -12.83
CA THR A 67 4.57 -8.46 -13.17
C THR A 67 3.70 -8.67 -14.42
N GLU A 68 4.24 -9.33 -15.45
CA GLU A 68 3.48 -9.71 -16.65
C GLU A 68 2.29 -10.60 -16.28
N GLN A 69 2.50 -11.57 -15.39
CA GLN A 69 1.41 -12.42 -14.91
C GLN A 69 0.32 -11.62 -14.16
N VAL A 70 0.71 -10.69 -13.28
CA VAL A 70 -0.22 -9.80 -12.58
C VAL A 70 -1.00 -8.95 -13.58
N THR A 71 -0.33 -8.32 -14.55
CA THR A 71 -0.98 -7.46 -15.54
C THR A 71 -1.92 -8.24 -16.46
N LYS A 72 -1.57 -9.48 -16.85
CA LYS A 72 -2.46 -10.36 -17.61
C LYS A 72 -3.73 -10.68 -16.83
N ASN A 73 -3.62 -11.03 -15.54
CA ASN A 73 -4.78 -11.33 -14.70
C ASN A 73 -5.66 -10.08 -14.50
N ILE A 74 -5.05 -8.90 -14.36
CA ILE A 74 -5.78 -7.62 -14.32
C ILE A 74 -6.54 -7.37 -15.63
N GLN A 75 -5.94 -7.63 -16.78
CA GLN A 75 -6.61 -7.48 -18.07
C GLN A 75 -7.83 -8.40 -18.21
N GLU A 76 -7.76 -9.64 -17.73
CA GLU A 76 -8.92 -10.55 -17.68
C GLU A 76 -10.05 -9.97 -16.83
N LEU A 77 -9.73 -9.43 -15.65
CA LEU A 77 -10.71 -8.78 -14.77
C LEU A 77 -11.34 -7.54 -15.40
N LEU A 78 -10.53 -6.67 -16.01
CA LEU A 78 -11.03 -5.46 -16.68
C LEU A 78 -11.94 -5.80 -17.86
N ARG A 79 -11.64 -6.88 -18.59
CA ARG A 79 -12.53 -7.39 -19.64
C ARG A 79 -13.86 -7.86 -19.07
N ALA A 80 -13.85 -8.65 -17.99
CA ALA A 80 -15.07 -9.09 -17.33
C ALA A 80 -15.92 -7.90 -16.83
N ALA A 81 -15.26 -6.87 -16.28
CA ALA A 81 -15.93 -5.64 -15.84
C ALA A 81 -16.59 -4.88 -17.00
N GLN A 82 -15.92 -4.77 -18.15
CA GLN A 82 -16.45 -4.12 -19.35
C GLN A 82 -17.62 -4.91 -19.98
N GLU A 83 -17.58 -6.23 -19.87
CA GLU A 83 -18.62 -7.14 -20.36
C GLU A 83 -19.77 -7.36 -19.34
N PHE A 84 -19.73 -6.69 -18.18
CA PHE A 84 -20.69 -6.84 -17.09
C PHE A 84 -20.84 -8.30 -16.58
N LYS A 85 -19.73 -9.05 -16.57
CA LYS A 85 -19.65 -10.43 -16.08
C LYS A 85 -19.21 -10.49 -14.62
N HIS A 86 -20.11 -10.13 -13.70
CA HIS A 86 -19.81 -10.08 -12.26
C HIS A 86 -19.58 -11.46 -11.64
N ASP A 87 -20.10 -12.52 -12.26
CA ASP A 87 -19.80 -13.92 -11.94
C ASP A 87 -18.32 -14.27 -12.10
N SER A 88 -17.61 -13.57 -12.99
CA SER A 88 -16.18 -13.76 -13.22
C SER A 88 -15.29 -12.98 -12.25
N PHE A 89 -15.84 -12.09 -11.42
CA PHE A 89 -15.04 -11.18 -10.57
C PHE A 89 -14.26 -11.93 -9.48
N VAL A 90 -14.92 -12.87 -8.80
CA VAL A 90 -14.30 -13.70 -7.75
C VAL A 90 -13.13 -14.52 -8.31
N PRO A 91 -13.29 -15.37 -9.33
CA PRO A 91 -12.16 -16.17 -9.86
C PRO A 91 -11.04 -15.31 -10.45
N CYS A 92 -11.36 -14.16 -11.06
CA CYS A 92 -10.32 -13.21 -11.50
C CYS A 92 -9.55 -12.62 -10.32
N SER A 93 -10.23 -12.23 -9.23
CA SER A 93 -9.58 -11.67 -8.04
C SER A 93 -8.67 -12.68 -7.34
N GLU A 94 -9.04 -13.96 -7.31
CA GLU A 94 -8.22 -15.04 -6.76
C GLU A 94 -6.93 -15.24 -7.56
N LYS A 95 -7.02 -15.27 -8.90
CA LYS A 95 -5.84 -15.31 -9.79
C LYS A 95 -4.91 -14.12 -9.55
N ILE A 96 -5.47 -12.92 -9.37
CA ILE A 96 -4.68 -11.72 -9.09
C ILE A 96 -4.01 -11.84 -7.72
N HIS A 97 -4.74 -12.27 -6.69
CA HIS A 97 -4.21 -12.44 -5.35
C HIS A 97 -3.05 -13.45 -5.32
N SER A 98 -3.21 -14.61 -5.98
CA SER A 98 -2.13 -15.61 -6.10
C SER A 98 -0.91 -15.06 -6.81
N ALA A 99 -1.08 -14.37 -7.95
CA ALA A 99 0.04 -13.76 -8.68
C ALA A 99 0.75 -12.66 -7.85
N VAL A 100 -0.01 -11.89 -7.07
CA VAL A 100 0.54 -10.89 -6.13
C VAL A 100 1.32 -11.54 -5.01
N ALA A 101 0.83 -12.65 -4.44
CA ALA A 101 1.54 -13.39 -3.40
C ALA A 101 2.86 -13.98 -3.94
N GLU A 102 2.84 -14.54 -5.15
CA GLU A 102 4.04 -15.01 -5.84
C GLU A 102 5.03 -13.87 -6.11
N MET A 103 4.55 -12.71 -6.59
CA MET A 103 5.40 -11.53 -6.80
C MET A 103 6.01 -11.04 -5.50
N ALA A 104 5.24 -10.98 -4.41
CA ALA A 104 5.72 -10.56 -3.10
C ALA A 104 6.76 -11.54 -2.52
N SER A 105 6.61 -12.85 -2.80
CA SER A 105 7.55 -13.88 -2.34
C SER A 105 8.95 -13.77 -2.92
N LEU A 106 9.12 -13.03 -4.03
CA LEU A 106 10.43 -12.73 -4.59
C LEU A 106 11.24 -11.77 -3.70
N PHE A 107 10.57 -10.93 -2.91
CA PHE A 107 11.23 -9.91 -2.12
C PHE A 107 11.58 -10.43 -0.72
N PRO A 108 12.69 -9.97 -0.12
CA PRO A 108 13.00 -10.31 1.26
C PRO A 108 11.91 -9.79 2.19
N LYS A 109 11.70 -10.48 3.33
CA LYS A 109 10.69 -10.08 4.33
C LYS A 109 10.91 -8.67 4.88
N ARG A 110 12.17 -8.21 4.88
CA ARG A 110 12.59 -6.87 5.30
C ARG A 110 13.43 -6.24 4.19
N PRO A 111 12.80 -5.65 3.16
CA PRO A 111 13.54 -4.98 2.11
C PRO A 111 14.23 -3.73 2.67
N ALA A 112 15.50 -3.51 2.29
CA ALA A 112 16.28 -2.37 2.73
C ALA A 112 15.73 -1.02 2.25
N LEU A 113 15.04 -1.01 1.12
CA LEU A 113 14.44 0.18 0.53
C LEU A 113 12.99 0.38 1.00
N ASP A 114 12.73 1.52 1.66
CA ASP A 114 11.38 1.89 2.09
C ASP A 114 10.38 1.90 0.93
N VAL A 115 10.80 2.37 -0.24
CA VAL A 115 9.94 2.41 -1.45
C VAL A 115 9.50 1.02 -1.89
N VAL A 116 10.33 -0.01 -1.70
CA VAL A 116 9.96 -1.41 -1.97
C VAL A 116 8.95 -1.88 -0.92
N HIS A 117 9.22 -1.61 0.35
CA HIS A 117 8.30 -1.95 1.45
C HIS A 117 6.90 -1.32 1.26
N TRP A 118 6.83 -0.03 0.89
CA TRP A 118 5.58 0.66 0.60
C TRP A 118 4.87 0.09 -0.63
N SER A 119 5.62 -0.22 -1.69
CA SER A 119 5.04 -0.80 -2.92
C SER A 119 4.47 -2.21 -2.67
N LEU A 120 5.16 -3.06 -1.91
CA LEU A 120 4.67 -4.39 -1.51
C LEU A 120 3.42 -4.30 -0.62
N ARG A 121 3.40 -3.38 0.35
CA ARG A 121 2.22 -3.15 1.19
C ARG A 121 1.03 -2.69 0.37
N LEU A 122 1.23 -1.76 -0.57
CA LEU A 122 0.17 -1.32 -1.48
C LEU A 122 -0.33 -2.49 -2.34
N LEU A 123 0.57 -3.30 -2.90
CA LEU A 123 0.23 -4.46 -3.73
C LEU A 123 -0.67 -5.46 -2.96
N ALA A 124 -0.25 -5.85 -1.75
CA ALA A 124 -0.97 -6.81 -0.92
C ALA A 124 -2.32 -6.25 -0.41
N THR A 125 -2.33 -4.99 0.04
CA THR A 125 -3.55 -4.34 0.55
C THR A 125 -4.58 -4.18 -0.56
N SER A 126 -4.15 -3.74 -1.74
CA SER A 126 -5.04 -3.57 -2.89
C SER A 126 -5.57 -4.91 -3.42
N ALA A 127 -4.77 -5.98 -3.39
CA ALA A 127 -5.23 -7.33 -3.75
C ALA A 127 -6.26 -7.88 -2.75
N SER A 128 -6.03 -7.68 -1.45
CA SER A 128 -6.98 -8.08 -0.40
C SER A 128 -8.29 -7.30 -0.53
N ARG A 129 -8.21 -5.98 -0.74
CA ARG A 129 -9.38 -5.12 -0.98
C ARG A 129 -10.13 -5.55 -2.24
N LEU A 130 -9.42 -5.85 -3.32
CA LEU A 130 -10.02 -6.36 -4.56
C LEU A 130 -10.83 -7.64 -4.32
N GLN A 131 -10.31 -8.60 -3.55
CA GLN A 131 -11.07 -9.81 -3.22
C GLN A 131 -12.36 -9.47 -2.48
N VAL A 132 -12.30 -8.63 -1.43
CA VAL A 132 -13.49 -8.22 -0.67
C VAL A 132 -14.52 -7.57 -1.58
N GLU A 133 -14.09 -6.66 -2.46
CA GLU A 133 -14.98 -6.03 -3.44
C GLU A 133 -15.62 -7.07 -4.36
N CYS A 134 -14.83 -7.96 -4.98
CA CYS A 134 -15.35 -8.99 -5.87
C CYS A 134 -16.33 -9.96 -5.18
N HIS A 135 -16.17 -10.25 -3.89
CA HIS A 135 -17.12 -11.11 -3.15
C HIS A 135 -18.48 -10.45 -2.91
N LYS A 136 -18.57 -9.11 -2.96
CA LYS A 136 -19.89 -8.43 -2.91
C LYS A 136 -20.75 -8.77 -4.12
N ALA A 137 -20.16 -9.20 -5.24
CA ALA A 137 -20.90 -9.64 -6.43
C ALA A 137 -21.72 -10.92 -6.20
N VAL A 138 -21.31 -11.76 -5.25
CA VAL A 138 -21.98 -13.04 -4.94
C VAL A 138 -22.80 -12.99 -3.65
N ALA A 139 -22.66 -11.91 -2.87
CA ALA A 139 -23.40 -11.72 -1.63
C ALA A 139 -24.89 -11.50 -1.92
N SER A 140 -25.67 -12.59 -1.84
CA SER A 140 -27.13 -12.58 -1.88
C SER A 140 -27.67 -12.91 -0.49
N GLU A 141 -27.40 -12.05 0.48
CA GLU A 141 -27.93 -12.21 1.84
C GLU A 141 -29.41 -11.79 1.89
N PRO A 142 -30.33 -12.63 2.41
CA PRO A 142 -31.73 -12.26 2.56
C PRO A 142 -31.89 -11.02 3.44
N GLY A 143 -32.44 -9.94 2.89
CA GLY A 143 -32.65 -8.67 3.60
C GLY A 143 -31.52 -7.66 3.47
N ALA A 144 -30.43 -7.98 2.76
CA ALA A 144 -29.40 -7.01 2.42
C ALA A 144 -29.89 -6.06 1.30
N PRO A 145 -29.40 -4.80 1.27
CA PRO A 145 -29.62 -3.90 0.14
C PRO A 145 -29.14 -4.52 -1.16
N ALA A 146 -29.82 -4.21 -2.27
CA ALA A 146 -29.37 -4.64 -3.59
C ALA A 146 -27.93 -4.16 -3.84
N VAL A 147 -27.10 -5.03 -4.42
CA VAL A 147 -25.71 -4.72 -4.77
C VAL A 147 -25.69 -3.62 -5.83
N ASP A 148 -25.03 -2.50 -5.54
CA ASP A 148 -24.75 -1.46 -6.54
C ASP A 148 -23.60 -1.92 -7.43
N TYR A 149 -23.94 -2.63 -8.52
CA TYR A 149 -22.97 -3.16 -9.47
C TYR A 149 -22.15 -2.07 -10.18
N GLN A 150 -22.67 -0.84 -10.29
CA GLN A 150 -21.93 0.27 -10.90
C GLN A 150 -20.81 0.74 -9.98
N LEU A 151 -21.14 0.99 -8.70
CA LEU A 151 -20.17 1.35 -7.68
C LEU A 151 -19.15 0.23 -7.46
N LEU A 152 -19.63 -1.02 -7.37
CA LEU A 152 -18.79 -2.21 -7.26
C LEU A 152 -17.76 -2.27 -8.39
N THR A 153 -18.20 -2.12 -9.64
CA THR A 153 -17.32 -2.17 -10.80
C THR A 153 -16.27 -1.06 -10.76
N GLN A 154 -16.65 0.15 -10.33
CA GLN A 154 -15.71 1.25 -10.12
C GLN A 154 -14.65 0.93 -9.05
N GLN A 155 -15.06 0.35 -7.92
CA GLN A 155 -14.16 -0.04 -6.83
C GLN A 155 -13.19 -1.14 -7.26
N VAL A 156 -13.67 -2.13 -8.01
CA VAL A 156 -12.86 -3.21 -8.59
C VAL A 156 -11.81 -2.67 -9.55
N ILE A 157 -12.20 -1.78 -10.47
CA ILE A 157 -11.28 -1.13 -11.42
C ILE A 157 -10.23 -0.30 -10.68
N GLN A 158 -10.61 0.43 -9.62
CA GLN A 158 -9.68 1.21 -8.82
C GLN A 158 -8.64 0.34 -8.12
N CYS A 159 -9.07 -0.80 -7.54
CA CYS A 159 -8.13 -1.74 -6.93
C CYS A 159 -7.16 -2.32 -7.97
N ALA A 160 -7.67 -2.70 -9.14
CA ALA A 160 -6.85 -3.20 -10.23
C ALA A 160 -5.79 -2.17 -10.69
N TYR A 161 -6.16 -0.89 -10.77
CA TYR A 161 -5.23 0.20 -11.07
C TYR A 161 -4.13 0.34 -10.01
N ASP A 162 -4.50 0.33 -8.72
CA ASP A 162 -3.54 0.46 -7.62
C ASP A 162 -2.53 -0.72 -7.63
N ILE A 163 -2.98 -1.94 -7.92
CA ILE A 163 -2.11 -3.13 -8.06
C ILE A 163 -1.14 -2.94 -9.24
N ALA A 164 -1.64 -2.56 -10.42
CA ALA A 164 -0.80 -2.35 -11.59
C ALA A 164 0.26 -1.26 -11.36
N LYS A 165 -0.14 -0.17 -10.67
CA LYS A 165 0.76 0.92 -10.31
C LYS A 165 1.87 0.45 -9.35
N ALA A 166 1.52 -0.32 -8.33
CA ALA A 166 2.49 -0.89 -7.39
C ALA A 166 3.46 -1.85 -8.08
N ALA A 167 2.96 -2.76 -8.93
CA ALA A 167 3.78 -3.70 -9.68
C ALA A 167 4.78 -2.99 -10.61
N LYS A 168 4.31 -1.97 -11.36
CA LYS A 168 5.19 -1.13 -12.18
C LYS A 168 6.28 -0.42 -11.37
N GLN A 169 5.94 0.04 -10.17
CA GLN A 169 6.89 0.69 -9.28
C GLN A 169 7.98 -0.28 -8.83
N LEU A 170 7.61 -1.51 -8.47
CA LEU A 170 8.56 -2.57 -8.10
C LEU A 170 9.53 -2.88 -9.25
N VAL A 171 9.03 -3.05 -10.49
CA VAL A 171 9.89 -3.23 -11.68
C VAL A 171 10.84 -2.05 -11.88
N THR A 172 10.35 -0.82 -11.71
CA THR A 172 11.17 0.39 -11.90
C THR A 172 12.30 0.46 -10.87
N ILE A 173 12.03 0.08 -9.62
CA ILE A 173 13.06 0.04 -8.56
C ILE A 173 14.08 -1.06 -8.87
N THR A 174 13.63 -2.30 -9.09
CA THR A 174 14.52 -3.45 -9.29
C THR A 174 15.36 -3.38 -10.56
N THR A 175 14.93 -2.63 -11.57
CA THR A 175 15.70 -2.39 -12.80
C THR A 175 16.74 -1.28 -12.65
N ARG A 176 16.51 -0.30 -11.76
CA ARG A 176 17.45 0.81 -11.51
C ARG A 176 18.59 0.40 -10.58
N GLU A 177 18.30 -0.41 -9.57
CA GLU A 177 19.29 -0.84 -8.57
C GLU A 177 20.39 -1.74 -9.15
N LYS A 178 20.13 -2.48 -10.25
CA LYS A 178 21.17 -3.27 -10.96
C LYS A 178 22.14 -2.42 -11.80
N LYS A 179 21.86 -1.13 -12.00
CA LYS A 179 22.70 -0.24 -12.85
C LYS A 179 23.71 0.59 -12.05
N GLN A 180 23.71 0.50 -10.72
CA GLN A 180 24.73 1.07 -9.85
C GLN A 180 25.73 -0.02 -9.46
#